data_AF-A0A314ZUK5-F1
#
_entry.id   AF-A0A314ZUK5-F1
#
_cell.length_a   1.000
_cell.length_b   1.000
_cell.length_c   1.000
_cell.angle_alpha   90.00
_cell.angle_beta   90.00
_cell.angle_gamma   90.00
#
_symmetry.space_group_name_H-M   'P 1'
#
loop_
_entity.id
_entity.type
_entity.pdbx_description
1 polymer ?
#
loop_
_entity_poly.entity_id
_entity_poly.type
_entity_poly.pdbx_seq_one_letter_code
_entity_poly.pdbx_strand_id
1 'polypeptide(L)'
;MRSQIHLFWGNMLFERSQVECKLGLDGWKKNLDAAVERFKLAGASEADISLVLKNHFSNGDGVEVDGKKVQNLGSDVPVEANKYNEILSGK
;
A
#
# COMPACT_ATOMS: atom_id res chain seq x y z
N MET A 1 15.25 11.82 0.07
CA MET A 1 15.23 10.43 -0.43
C MET A 1 15.13 9.36 0.66
N ARG A 2 15.81 9.47 1.81
CA ARG A 2 15.75 8.44 2.88
C ARG A 2 14.32 8.16 3.41
N SER A 3 13.51 9.19 3.62
CA SER A 3 12.12 9.05 4.08
C SER A 3 11.24 8.27 3.10
N GLN A 4 11.40 8.52 1.80
CA GLN A 4 10.62 7.84 0.75
C GLN A 4 10.95 6.35 0.65
N ILE A 5 12.23 5.97 0.83
CA ILE A 5 12.64 4.56 0.92
C ILE A 5 11.96 3.89 2.12
N HIS A 6 11.96 4.55 3.28
CA HIS A 6 11.28 4.04 4.46
C HIS A 6 9.76 3.89 4.25
N LEU A 7 9.11 4.84 3.58
CA LEU A 7 7.67 4.74 3.29
C LEU A 7 7.36 3.54 2.39
N PHE A 8 8.11 3.35 1.30
CA PHE A 8 7.94 2.19 0.42
C PHE A 8 8.19 0.86 1.15
N TRP A 9 9.24 0.79 1.97
CA TRP A 9 9.52 -0.41 2.75
C TRP A 9 8.43 -0.68 3.79
N GLY A 10 7.93 0.35 4.47
CA GLY A 10 6.81 0.24 5.39
C GLY A 10 5.56 -0.32 4.72
N ASN A 11 5.19 0.20 3.55
CA ASN A 11 4.05 -0.30 2.78
C ASN A 11 4.24 -1.75 2.35
N MET A 12 5.42 -2.12 1.85
CA MET A 12 5.71 -3.51 1.45
C MET A 12 5.56 -4.49 2.62
N LEU A 13 6.02 -4.11 3.81
CA LEU A 13 5.87 -4.92 5.02
C LEU A 13 4.43 -4.99 5.51
N PHE A 14 3.69 -3.88 5.41
CA PHE A 14 2.27 -3.83 5.75
C PHE A 14 1.45 -4.78 4.87
N GLU A 15 1.61 -4.70 3.55
CA GLU A 15 0.90 -5.59 2.61
C GLU A 15 1.26 -7.07 2.84
N ARG A 16 2.54 -7.36 3.09
CA ARG A 16 2.98 -8.71 3.44
C ARG A 16 2.29 -9.20 4.73
N SER A 17 2.20 -8.34 5.74
CA SER A 17 1.47 -8.66 6.99
C SER A 17 -0.01 -8.94 6.71
N GLN A 18 -0.67 -8.17 5.84
CA GLN A 18 -2.08 -8.42 5.48
C GLN A 18 -2.26 -9.81 4.88
N VAL A 19 -1.40 -10.18 3.91
CA VAL A 19 -1.44 -11.49 3.25
C VAL A 19 -1.14 -12.62 4.23
N GLU A 20 -0.09 -12.50 5.05
CA GLU A 20 0.26 -13.52 6.04
C GLU A 20 -0.83 -13.69 7.10
N CYS A 21 -1.46 -12.59 7.54
CA CYS A 21 -2.59 -12.64 8.48
C CYS A 21 -3.80 -13.36 7.88
N LYS A 22 -4.12 -13.06 6.61
CA LYS A 22 -5.23 -13.71 5.88
C LYS A 22 -4.98 -15.19 5.65
N LEU A 23 -3.72 -15.60 5.48
CA LEU A 23 -3.31 -16.99 5.30
C LEU A 23 -3.08 -17.75 6.62
N GLY A 24 -3.21 -17.08 7.77
CA GLY A 24 -2.99 -17.70 9.09
C GLY A 24 -1.52 -18.03 9.38
N LEU A 25 -0.57 -17.30 8.77
CA LEU A 25 0.87 -17.50 8.98
C LEU A 25 1.39 -16.68 10.17
N ASP A 26 2.10 -17.28 11.11
CA ASP A 26 2.53 -16.64 12.37
C ASP A 26 3.49 -15.44 12.22
N GLY A 27 4.04 -15.21 11.03
CA GLY A 27 4.97 -14.12 10.73
C GLY A 27 4.34 -12.72 10.67
N TRP A 28 3.02 -12.62 10.51
CA TRP A 28 2.36 -11.37 10.17
C TRP A 28 2.63 -10.25 11.18
N LYS A 29 2.57 -10.56 12.48
CA LYS A 29 2.78 -9.56 13.55
C LYS A 29 4.16 -8.89 13.47
N LYS A 30 5.20 -9.68 13.20
CA LYS A 30 6.57 -9.16 13.06
C LYS A 30 6.71 -8.24 11.85
N ASN A 31 6.03 -8.57 10.76
CA ASN A 31 5.99 -7.72 9.57
C ASN A 31 5.20 -6.42 9.82
N LEU A 32 4.10 -6.48 10.58
CA LEU A 32 3.33 -5.31 10.98
C LEU A 32 4.15 -4.36 11.86
N ASP A 33 4.84 -4.89 12.87
CA ASP A 33 5.69 -4.10 13.77
C ASP A 33 6.83 -3.43 12.98
N ALA A 34 7.47 -4.17 12.09
CA ALA A 34 8.52 -3.64 11.22
C ALA A 34 7.98 -2.56 10.25
N ALA A 35 6.74 -2.69 9.74
CA ALA A 35 6.10 -1.67 8.94
C ALA A 35 5.92 -0.35 9.72
N VAL A 36 5.46 -0.44 10.97
CA VAL A 36 5.29 0.72 11.86
C VAL A 36 6.61 1.43 12.11
N GLU A 37 7.69 0.68 12.38
CA GLU A 37 9.03 1.27 12.53
C GLU A 37 9.48 2.03 11.29
N ARG A 38 9.20 1.48 10.10
CA ARG A 38 9.52 2.15 8.83
C ARG A 38 8.68 3.40 8.61
N PHE A 39 7.39 3.41 8.94
CA PHE A 39 6.57 4.62 8.87
C PHE A 39 7.06 5.73 9.80
N LYS A 40 7.47 5.37 11.03
CA LYS A 40 8.10 6.32 11.96
C LYS A 40 9.40 6.91 11.40
N LEU A 41 10.27 6.08 10.83
CA LEU A 41 11.51 6.52 10.17
C LEU A 41 11.26 7.37 8.90
N ALA A 42 10.11 7.19 8.25
CA ALA A 42 9.66 8.02 7.14
C ALA A 42 9.15 9.40 7.60
N GLY A 43 8.93 9.60 8.90
CA GLY A 43 8.36 10.82 9.48
C GLY A 43 6.82 10.86 9.45
N ALA A 44 6.15 9.71 9.33
CA ALA A 44 4.69 9.65 9.40
C ALA A 44 4.19 9.99 10.82
N SER A 45 3.05 10.69 10.91
CA SER A 45 2.45 11.01 12.20
C SER A 45 1.88 9.76 12.87
N GLU A 46 1.80 9.76 14.20
CA GLU A 46 1.17 8.64 14.93
C GLU A 46 -0.30 8.46 14.56
N ALA A 47 -1.00 9.56 14.23
CA ALA A 47 -2.39 9.53 13.77
C ALA A 47 -2.53 8.81 12.42
N ASP A 48 -1.65 9.11 11.46
CA ASP A 48 -1.65 8.45 10.14
C ASP A 48 -1.31 6.96 10.27
N ILE A 49 -0.32 6.62 11.10
CA ILE A 49 0.05 5.22 11.38
C ILE A 49 -1.14 4.49 12.02
N SER A 50 -1.83 5.10 12.98
CA SER A 50 -3.01 4.52 13.61
C SER A 50 -4.13 4.24 12.60
N LEU A 51 -4.35 5.15 11.65
CA LEU A 51 -5.34 4.97 10.60
C LEU A 51 -5.00 3.79 9.68
N VAL A 52 -3.73 3.67 9.26
CA VAL A 52 -3.27 2.53 8.44
C VAL A 52 -3.41 1.22 9.20
N LEU A 53 -3.05 1.19 10.49
CA LEU A 53 -3.16 -0.01 11.32
C LEU A 53 -4.60 -0.49 11.50
N LYS A 54 -5.58 0.42 11.59
CA LYS A 54 -7.01 0.06 11.68
C LYS A 54 -7.46 -0.76 10.47
N ASN A 55 -6.90 -0.49 9.29
CA ASN A 55 -7.25 -1.18 8.05
C ASN A 55 -6.61 -2.58 7.92
N HIS A 56 -5.75 -2.99 8.85
CA HIS A 56 -5.11 -4.30 8.78
C HIS A 56 -6.14 -5.43 8.98
N PHE A 57 -6.00 -6.50 8.18
CA PHE A 57 -6.92 -7.66 8.18
C PHE A 57 -7.18 -8.28 9.57
N SER A 58 -6.21 -8.20 10.50
CA SER A 58 -6.36 -8.70 11.87
C SER A 58 -7.48 -8.03 12.68
N ASN A 59 -7.94 -6.85 12.28
CA ASN A 59 -8.92 -6.07 13.04
C ASN A 59 -10.36 -6.36 12.63
N GLY A 60 -10.60 -7.38 11.78
CA GLY A 60 -11.94 -7.84 11.41
C GLY A 60 -12.66 -7.00 10.36
N ASP A 61 -12.13 -5.81 10.04
CA ASP A 61 -12.70 -4.83 9.12
C ASP A 61 -11.75 -4.62 7.93
N GLY A 62 -11.24 -5.73 7.37
CA GLY A 62 -10.38 -5.73 6.19
C GLY A 62 -11.16 -5.20 4.99
N VAL A 63 -11.33 -3.88 4.92
CA VAL A 63 -11.78 -3.17 3.73
C VAL A 63 -10.76 -3.55 2.67
N GLU A 64 -11.24 -4.36 1.73
CA GLU A 64 -10.60 -4.62 0.47
C GLU A 64 -10.28 -3.26 -0.15
N VAL A 65 -9.06 -2.79 0.08
CA VAL A 65 -8.53 -1.59 -0.55
C VAL A 65 -8.39 -1.93 -2.03
N ASP A 66 -9.49 -1.75 -2.77
CA ASP A 66 -9.46 -1.57 -4.22
C ASP A 66 -8.42 -0.49 -4.48
N GLY A 67 -7.38 -0.84 -5.22
CA GLY A 67 -6.14 -0.09 -5.34
C GLY A 67 -6.32 1.29 -5.98
N LYS A 68 -6.87 2.26 -5.25
CA LYS A 68 -7.07 3.64 -5.71
C LYS A 68 -7.02 4.64 -4.57
N LYS A 69 -5.81 5.01 -4.12
CA LYS A 69 -5.45 6.43 -3.92
C LYS A 69 -3.93 6.60 -3.72
N VAL A 70 -3.17 6.47 -4.81
CA VAL A 70 -1.92 7.23 -4.89
C VAL A 70 -2.35 8.68 -5.12
N GLN A 71 -2.35 9.50 -4.07
CA GLN A 71 -2.49 10.95 -4.24
C GLN A 71 -1.21 11.42 -4.94
N ASN A 72 -1.35 11.60 -6.25
CA ASN A 72 -0.35 12.16 -7.12
C ASN A 72 -0.18 13.63 -6.74
N LEU A 73 0.84 13.94 -5.92
CA LEU A 73 1.25 15.32 -5.67
C LEU A 73 2.24 15.72 -6.78
N GLY A 74 1.67 16.28 -7.84
CA GLY A 74 2.24 17.32 -8.70
C GLY A 74 3.43 16.94 -9.58
N SER A 75 3.18 16.85 -10.88
CA SER A 75 4.02 17.45 -11.94
C SER A 75 3.25 17.39 -13.26
N ASP A 76 2.87 18.55 -13.77
CA ASP A 76 2.22 18.74 -15.07
C ASP A 76 3.12 18.25 -16.21
N VAL A 77 2.69 17.20 -16.94
CA VAL A 77 3.11 16.92 -18.31
C VAL A 77 1.94 16.27 -19.06
N PRO A 78 1.49 16.80 -20.21
CA PRO A 78 0.41 16.18 -20.97
C PRO A 78 0.91 14.91 -21.66
N VAL A 79 0.31 13.75 -21.35
CA VAL A 79 0.60 12.47 -22.00
C VAL A 79 -0.41 12.25 -23.14
N GLU A 80 0.15 12.19 -24.34
CA GLU A 80 -0.50 11.82 -25.60
C GLU A 80 -1.03 10.37 -25.55
N ALA A 81 -2.26 10.18 -26.04
CA ALA A 81 -3.00 8.94 -25.95
C ALA A 81 -2.50 7.88 -26.97
N ASN A 82 -1.91 6.79 -26.48
CA ASN A 82 -1.62 5.61 -27.30
C ASN A 82 -2.84 4.69 -27.39
N LYS A 83 -3.28 4.48 -28.63
CA LYS A 83 -4.49 3.80 -29.06
C LYS A 83 -4.16 2.38 -29.52
N TYR A 84 -4.27 1.38 -28.65
CA TYR A 84 -4.23 -0.03 -29.06
C TYR A 84 -5.12 -0.87 -28.15
N ASN A 85 -6.31 -1.22 -28.65
CA ASN A 85 -7.00 -2.49 -28.40
C ASN A 85 -8.33 -2.52 -29.17
N GLU A 86 -8.25 -2.83 -30.46
CA GLU A 86 -9.45 -3.14 -31.26
C GLU A 86 -9.12 -4.20 -32.32
N ILE A 87 -8.83 -5.44 -31.90
CA ILE A 87 -8.97 -6.61 -32.77
C ILE A 87 -9.43 -7.82 -31.95
N LEU A 88 -10.71 -7.84 -31.57
CA LEU A 88 -11.45 -9.08 -31.31
C LEU A 88 -12.94 -8.85 -31.66
N SER A 89 -13.23 -8.74 -32.96
CA SER A 89 -14.53 -9.12 -33.53
C SER A 89 -14.46 -8.98 -35.05
N GLY A 90 -14.00 -10.04 -35.71
CA GLY A 90 -14.11 -10.18 -37.17
C GLY A 90 -14.81 -11.49 -37.47
N LYS A 91 -16.13 -11.42 -37.62
CA LYS A 91 -16.88 -12.31 -38.51
C LYS A 91 -16.59 -11.93 -39.95
#